data_AF-A0A9P6CXG8-F1
#
_entry.id   AF-A0A9P6CXG8-F1
#
_cell.length_a   1.000
_cell.length_b   1.000
_cell.length_c   1.000
_cell.angle_alpha   90.00
_cell.angle_beta   90.00
_cell.angle_gamma   90.00
#
_symmetry.space_group_name_H-M   'P 1'
#
loop_
_entity.id
_entity.type
_entity.pdbx_description
1 polymer ?
#
loop_
_entity_poly.entity_id
_entity_poly.type
_entity_poly.pdbx_seq_one_letter_code
_entity_poly.pdbx_strand_id
1 'polypeptide(L)' 'REPGYVPRPRNAFIVFRSYYIEKHRDSGEVQQNELSKAAGRAWKSMTDEEKREFKETADKEQAQHKIEHPNYQYAP' A
#
# COMPACT_ATOMS: atom_id res chain seq x y z
N ARG A 1 -2.91 -8.80 -17.64
CA ARG A 1 -3.62 -7.52 -17.39
C ARG A 1 -3.97 -6.96 -18.76
N GLU A 2 -5.21 -6.58 -18.97
CA GLU A 2 -5.66 -6.05 -20.27
C GLU A 2 -4.97 -4.71 -20.58
N PRO A 3 -4.65 -4.43 -21.85
CA PRO A 3 -4.16 -3.11 -22.24
C PRO A 3 -5.24 -2.06 -21.96
N GLY A 4 -4.96 -1.14 -21.02
CA GLY A 4 -5.92 -0.16 -20.50
C GLY A 4 -6.33 -0.37 -19.04
N TYR A 5 -5.89 -1.45 -18.39
CA TYR A 5 -6.14 -1.66 -16.97
C TYR A 5 -5.41 -0.63 -16.11
N VAL A 6 -6.20 0.19 -15.40
CA VAL A 6 -5.71 1.14 -14.40
C VAL A 6 -5.60 0.41 -13.03
N PRO A 7 -4.41 0.29 -12.42
CA PRO A 7 -4.25 -0.33 -11.11
C PRO A 7 -4.95 0.46 -10.01
N ARG A 8 -5.48 -0.24 -9.00
CA ARG A 8 -6.05 0.39 -7.81
C ARG A 8 -5.04 1.32 -7.12
N PRO A 9 -5.46 2.49 -6.62
CA PRO A 9 -4.62 3.28 -5.73
C PRO A 9 -4.39 2.51 -4.42
N ARG A 10 -3.22 2.69 -3.81
CA ARG A 10 -2.85 1.98 -2.59
C ARG A 10 -3.58 2.59 -1.40
N ASN A 11 -4.17 1.73 -0.56
CA ASN A 11 -4.67 2.17 0.74
C ASN A 11 -3.53 2.28 1.76
N ALA A 12 -3.81 2.85 2.94
CA ALA A 12 -2.81 3.10 3.98
C ALA A 12 -1.98 1.86 4.35
N PHE A 13 -2.63 0.69 4.47
CA PHE A 13 -1.92 -0.56 4.76
C PHE A 13 -1.04 -1.02 3.60
N ILE A 14 -1.46 -0.85 2.34
CA ILE A 14 -0.65 -1.21 1.18
C ILE A 14 0.57 -0.30 1.06
N VAL A 15 0.44 1.01 1.34
CA VAL A 15 1.57 1.94 1.43
C VAL A 15 2.55 1.48 2.51
N PHE A 16 2.05 1.22 3.72
CA PHE A 16 2.87 0.71 4.83
C PHE A 16 3.55 -0.62 4.51
N ARG A 17 2.84 -1.58 3.92
CA ARG A 17 3.39 -2.89 3.56
C ARG A 17 4.53 -2.75 2.55
N SER A 18 4.37 -1.89 1.54
CA SER A 18 5.44 -1.59 0.59
C SER A 18 6.68 -1.03 1.30
N TYR A 19 6.50 -0.03 2.17
CA TYR A 19 7.58 0.53 2.99
C TYR A 19 8.25 -0.54 3.87
N TYR A 20 7.46 -1.38 4.53
CA TYR A 20 7.96 -2.44 5.40
C TYR A 20 8.77 -3.48 4.62
N ILE A 21 8.28 -3.92 3.47
CA ILE A 21 8.98 -4.88 2.61
C ILE A 21 10.29 -4.28 2.11
N GLU A 22 10.27 -3.04 1.63
CA GLU A 22 11.47 -2.35 1.14
C GLU A 22 12.54 -2.25 2.22
N LYS A 23 12.14 -1.86 3.45
CA LYS A 23 13.03 -1.76 4.61
C LYS A 23 13.64 -3.10 5.06
N HIS A 24 12.98 -4.22 4.78
CA HIS A 24 13.44 -5.57 5.18
C HIS A 24 13.92 -6.41 4.00
N ARG A 25 13.99 -5.83 2.80
CA ARG A 25 14.37 -6.54 1.57
C ARG A 25 15.83 -7.00 1.58
N ASP A 26 16.68 -6.29 2.32
CA ASP A 26 18.11 -6.61 2.44
C ASP A 26 18.40 -7.84 3.31
N SER A 27 17.36 -8.45 3.93
CA SER A 27 17.50 -9.58 4.85
C SER A 27 17.62 -10.96 4.17
N GLY A 28 17.95 -11.01 2.87
CA GLY A 28 18.05 -12.25 2.07
C GLY A 28 16.77 -12.59 1.31
N GLU A 29 16.65 -13.82 0.77
CA GLU A 29 15.45 -14.36 0.09
C GLU A 29 14.26 -14.56 1.05
N VAL A 30 13.98 -13.59 1.93
CA VAL A 30 12.78 -13.60 2.73
C VAL A 30 11.60 -13.51 1.78
N GLN A 31 10.80 -14.57 1.76
CA GLN A 31 9.63 -14.67 0.91
C GLN A 31 8.69 -13.49 1.22
N GLN A 32 8.28 -12.77 0.17
CA GLN A 32 7.32 -11.65 0.23
C GLN A 32 6.08 -11.96 1.08
N ASN A 33 5.67 -13.23 1.12
CA ASN A 33 4.58 -13.73 1.94
C ASN A 33 4.84 -13.57 3.45
N GLU A 34 6.05 -13.89 3.92
CA GLU A 34 6.40 -13.77 5.34
C GLU A 34 6.53 -12.31 5.77
N LEU A 35 7.13 -11.47 4.91
CA LEU A 35 7.17 -10.02 5.14
C LEU A 35 5.76 -9.41 5.17
N SER A 36 4.84 -9.89 4.34
CA SER A 36 3.45 -9.44 4.35
C SER A 36 2.72 -9.82 5.64
N LYS A 37 2.96 -11.03 6.17
CA LYS A 37 2.43 -11.45 7.48
C LYS A 37 3.02 -10.61 8.61
N ALA A 38 4.33 -10.35 8.58
CA ALA A 38 5.01 -9.52 9.56
C ALA A 38 4.51 -8.06 9.53
N ALA A 39 4.38 -7.48 8.35
CA ALA A 39 3.77 -6.17 8.15
C ALA A 39 2.33 -6.13 8.70
N GLY A 40 1.53 -7.17 8.48
CA GLY A 40 0.18 -7.27 9.06
C GLY A 40 0.17 -7.22 10.59
N ARG A 41 1.15 -7.85 11.26
CA ARG A 41 1.32 -7.78 12.71
C ARG A 41 1.77 -6.40 13.16
N ALA A 42 2.80 -5.84 12.52
CA ALA A 42 3.34 -4.53 12.82
C ALA A 42 2.28 -3.42 12.66
N TRP A 43 1.50 -3.46 11.58
CA TRP A 43 0.41 -2.52 11.34
C TRP A 43 -0.64 -2.56 12.45
N LYS A 44 -0.98 -3.74 12.97
CA LYS A 44 -1.93 -3.86 14.07
C LYS A 44 -1.40 -3.28 15.37
N SER A 45 -0.08 -3.40 15.63
CA SER A 45 0.55 -2.84 16.82
C SER A 45 0.88 -1.35 16.74
N MET A 46 0.90 -0.75 15.55
CA MET A 46 1.15 0.68 15.37
C MET A 46 0.04 1.55 15.98
N THR A 47 0.44 2.69 16.51
CA THR A 47 -0.42 3.77 16.99
C THR A 47 -1.15 4.47 15.85
N ASP A 48 -2.19 5.24 16.17
CA ASP A 48 -2.92 6.00 15.16
C ASP A 48 -2.08 7.14 14.58
N GLU A 49 -1.16 7.70 15.36
CA GLU A 49 -0.18 8.69 14.94
C GLU A 49 0.78 8.13 13.89
N GLU A 50 1.32 6.93 14.12
CA GLU A 50 2.19 6.26 13.15
C GLU A 50 1.42 5.89 11.88
N LYS A 51 0.17 5.43 12.02
CA LYS A 51 -0.69 5.13 10.88
C LYS A 51 -1.10 6.38 10.10
N ARG A 52 -1.12 7.55 10.74
CA ARG A 52 -1.56 8.81 10.13
C ARG A 52 -0.72 9.17 8.91
N GLU A 53 0.59 9.04 8.99
CA GLU A 53 1.49 9.32 7.85
C GLU A 53 1.15 8.45 6.63
N PHE A 54 0.86 7.16 6.86
CA PHE A 54 0.46 6.23 5.80
C PHE A 54 -0.96 6.49 5.29
N LYS A 55 -1.88 6.95 6.15
CA LYS A 55 -3.23 7.38 5.76
C LYS A 55 -3.16 8.61 4.87
N GLU A 56 -2.42 9.65 5.27
CA GLU A 56 -2.25 10.88 4.48
C GLU A 56 -1.61 10.59 3.11
N THR A 57 -0.64 9.68 3.05
CA THR A 57 -0.03 9.26 1.78
C THR A 57 -1.03 8.52 0.90
N ALA A 58 -1.81 7.60 1.47
CA ALA A 58 -2.84 6.88 0.73
C ALA A 58 -3.97 7.79 0.24
N ASP A 59 -4.36 8.78 1.03
CA ASP A 59 -5.37 9.77 0.65
C ASP A 59 -4.88 10.63 -0.52
N LYS A 60 -3.59 11.05 -0.50
CA LYS A 60 -2.95 11.74 -1.62
C LYS A 60 -2.91 10.88 -2.87
N GLU A 61 -2.51 9.62 -2.77
CA GLU A 61 -2.51 8.69 -3.92
C GLU A 61 -3.92 8.46 -4.47
N GLN A 62 -4.92 8.32 -3.59
CA GLN A 62 -6.30 8.17 -4.02
C GLN A 62 -6.82 9.43 -4.71
N ALA A 63 -6.52 10.62 -4.17
CA ALA A 63 -6.89 11.89 -4.79
C ALA A 63 -6.22 12.07 -6.15
N GLN A 64 -4.92 11.81 -6.24
CA GLN A 64 -4.16 11.88 -7.48
C GLN A 64 -4.71 10.91 -8.53
N HIS A 65 -4.97 9.67 -8.12
CA HIS A 65 -5.57 8.66 -9.01
C HIS A 65 -6.95 9.08 -9.52
N LYS A 66 -7.78 9.74 -8.70
CA LYS A 66 -9.08 10.28 -9.15
C LYS A 66 -8.92 11.40 -10.18
N ILE A 67 -7.87 12.21 -10.05
CA ILE A 67 -7.56 13.30 -10.99
C ILE A 67 -7.01 12.73 -12.31
N GLU A 68 -6.08 11.79 -12.25
CA GLU A 68 -5.43 11.18 -13.42
C GLU A 68 -6.37 10.23 -14.16
N HIS A 69 -7.27 9.57 -13.44
CA HIS A 69 -8.21 8.60 -13.97
C HIS A 69 -9.64 8.94 -13.52
N PRO A 70 -10.23 10.04 -14.03
CA PRO A 70 -11.57 10.48 -13.64
C PRO A 70 -12.67 9.49 -14.03
N ASN A 71 -12.41 8.67 -15.07
CA ASN A 71 -13.30 7.60 -15.52
C ASN A 71 -13.02 6.26 -14.84
N TYR A 72 -12.12 6.22 -13.86
CA TYR A 72 -11.82 4.98 -13.14
C TYR A 72 -13.04 4.51 -12.35
N GLN A 73 -13.48 3.29 -12.63
CA GLN A 73 -14.47 2.59 -11.84
C GLN A 73 -13.89 1.30 -11.28
N TYR A 74 -14.17 1.04 -10.00
CA TYR A 74 -13.79 -0.19 -9.35
C TYR A 74 -14.61 -1.36 -9.91
N ALA A 75 -13.95 -2.25 -10.65
CA ALA A 75 -14.50 -3.54 -11.06
C ALA A 75 -13.89 -4.64 -10.15
N PRO A 76 -14.70 -5.31 -9.32
CA PRO A 76 -14.25 -6.40 -8.45
C PRO A 76 -13.84 -7.66 -9.22
#